data_AF-A0A2V6XB16-F1
#
_entry.id   AF-A0A2V6XB16-F1
#
_cell.length_a   1.000
_cell.length_b   1.000
_cell.length_c   1.000
_cell.angle_alpha   90.00
_cell.angle_beta   90.00
_cell.angle_gamma   90.00
#
_symmetry.space_group_name_H-M   'P 1'
#
loop_
_entity.id
_entity.type
_entity.pdbx_description
1 polymer ?
#
loop_
_entity_poly.entity_id
_entity_poly.type
_entity_poly.pdbx_seq_one_letter_code
_entity_poly.pdbx_strand_id
1 'polypeptide(L)'
;MDVSLLYGALTYRVEGSLTETIDRPSGRYDVAIAGEGDGIANRIESAGTFRHGRWSPLGTRSFFSVKGRESRSDITYDHARRSVEYHFKGETFFFRRLRVVDDVLPIPEGLLVDDSISAMLNYGDQLWAPQADGSFVTHVVRRKVVRNEGPDDVQQHYRAELVPFKLKVGVDAETRKPIAQFDLTRFSSWAKPEQPAQVTFGPDRRPEHLNLPMILGTSVQIRLKTP
;
A
#
# COMPACT_ATOMS: atom_id res chain seq x y z
N MET A 1 33.78 -11.77 20.81
CA MET A 1 33.31 -11.40 19.46
C MET A 1 31.81 -11.27 19.57
N ASP A 2 31.32 -10.04 19.62
CA ASP A 2 29.93 -9.74 19.96
C ASP A 2 29.14 -9.59 18.66
N VAL A 3 28.36 -10.62 18.33
CA VAL A 3 27.45 -10.63 17.19
C VAL A 3 26.05 -10.44 17.76
N SER A 4 25.62 -9.19 17.89
CA SER A 4 24.24 -8.88 18.27
C SER A 4 23.34 -9.03 17.04
N LEU A 5 22.83 -10.25 16.85
CA LEU A 5 21.74 -10.51 15.90
C LEU A 5 20.47 -9.82 16.43
N LEU A 6 19.85 -8.95 15.62
CA LEU A 6 18.54 -8.34 15.87
C LEU A 6 17.45 -9.45 15.84
N TYR A 7 17.32 -10.20 16.93
CA TYR A 7 16.24 -11.16 17.15
C TYR A 7 15.14 -10.51 18.01
N GLY A 8 14.00 -10.19 17.38
CA GLY A 8 12.73 -10.00 18.06
C GLY A 8 12.46 -8.61 18.70
N ALA A 9 11.25 -8.10 18.44
CA ALA A 9 10.57 -7.00 19.15
C ALA A 9 10.81 -5.54 18.72
N LEU A 10 11.04 -5.26 17.43
CA LEU A 10 10.82 -3.90 16.92
C LEU A 10 9.40 -3.76 16.39
N THR A 11 8.53 -3.19 17.23
CA THR A 11 7.19 -2.73 16.84
C THR A 11 7.27 -1.25 16.53
N TYR A 12 7.13 -0.90 15.26
CA TYR A 12 7.02 0.50 14.86
C TYR A 12 5.57 0.94 15.01
N ARG A 13 5.35 1.93 15.88
CA ARG A 13 4.06 2.59 16.04
C ARG A 13 4.11 3.92 15.34
N VAL A 14 3.18 4.12 14.42
CA VAL A 14 2.99 5.39 13.72
C VAL A 14 1.66 5.95 14.20
N GLU A 15 1.71 7.09 14.90
CA GLU A 15 0.54 7.94 15.04
C GLU A 15 0.53 8.88 13.83
N GLY A 16 -0.51 8.76 13.01
CA GLY A 16 -0.63 9.56 11.80
C GLY A 16 -1.84 10.47 11.84
N SER A 17 -1.73 11.60 11.15
CA SER A 17 -2.87 12.41 10.75
C SER A 17 -3.36 11.95 9.38
N LEU A 18 -4.68 11.90 9.24
CA LEU A 18 -5.39 11.68 7.99
C LEU A 18 -6.13 12.97 7.67
N THR A 19 -5.78 13.59 6.54
CA THR A 19 -6.53 14.72 5.99
C THR A 19 -7.22 14.24 4.72
N GLU A 20 -8.54 14.27 4.70
CA GLU A 20 -9.33 13.87 3.52
C GLU A 20 -10.22 15.02 3.06
N THR A 21 -10.19 15.30 1.77
CA THR A 21 -11.22 16.08 1.07
C THR A 21 -11.85 15.18 0.04
N ILE A 22 -13.10 14.79 0.26
CA ILE A 22 -13.87 13.95 -0.68
C ILE A 22 -15.10 14.75 -1.12
N ASP A 23 -14.99 15.42 -2.26
CA ASP A 23 -16.09 16.15 -2.87
C ASP A 23 -16.86 15.19 -3.78
N ARG A 24 -17.86 14.53 -3.18
CA ARG A 24 -18.73 13.59 -3.90
C ARG A 24 -19.51 14.26 -5.04
N PRO A 25 -20.12 15.45 -4.85
CA PRO A 25 -20.77 16.17 -5.94
C PRO A 25 -19.87 16.44 -7.15
N SER A 26 -18.63 16.90 -6.95
CA SER A 26 -17.70 17.14 -8.07
C SER A 26 -16.95 15.89 -8.53
N GLY A 27 -17.09 14.78 -7.81
CA GLY A 27 -16.42 13.52 -8.11
C GLY A 27 -14.91 13.65 -8.00
N ARG A 28 -14.41 14.30 -6.94
CA ARG A 28 -12.97 14.47 -6.67
C ARG A 28 -12.61 14.05 -5.26
N TYR A 29 -11.40 13.51 -5.11
CA TYR A 29 -10.81 13.31 -3.80
C TYR A 29 -9.35 13.75 -3.78
N ASP A 30 -8.94 14.23 -2.62
CA ASP A 30 -7.56 14.57 -2.26
C ASP A 30 -7.34 14.10 -0.82
N VAL A 31 -6.43 13.15 -0.62
CA VAL A 31 -6.16 12.52 0.67
C VAL A 31 -4.67 12.56 0.97
N ALA A 32 -4.33 12.97 2.18
CA ALA A 32 -2.97 12.92 2.71
C ALA A 32 -2.96 12.15 4.04
N ILE A 33 -2.10 11.13 4.12
CA ILE A 33 -1.76 10.41 5.34
C ILE A 33 -0.32 10.75 5.66
N ALA A 34 -0.04 11.19 6.87
CA ALA A 34 1.32 11.36 7.34
C ALA A 34 1.44 10.86 8.76
N GLY A 35 2.55 10.23 9.11
CA GLY A 35 2.81 9.82 10.48
C GLY A 35 4.29 9.58 10.72
N GLU A 36 4.69 9.82 11.96
CA GLU A 36 6.07 9.71 12.41
C GLU A 36 6.11 8.96 13.75
N GLY A 37 7.15 8.16 13.94
CA GLY A 37 7.44 7.43 15.16
C GLY A 37 8.94 7.21 15.32
N ASP A 38 9.37 6.52 16.38
CA ASP A 38 10.80 6.28 16.61
C ASP A 38 11.44 5.48 15.47
N GLY A 39 12.17 6.19 14.62
CA GLY A 39 12.85 5.62 13.47
C GLY A 39 11.91 5.07 12.41
N ILE A 40 10.69 5.60 12.31
CA ILE A 40 9.79 5.34 11.19
C ILE A 40 9.08 6.63 10.78
N ALA A 41 8.96 6.88 9.49
CA ALA A 41 8.13 7.95 8.98
C ALA A 41 7.39 7.47 7.74
N ASN A 42 6.16 7.93 7.56
CA ASN A 42 5.35 7.65 6.39
C ASN A 42 4.61 8.92 5.94
N ARG A 43 4.52 9.11 4.64
CA ARG A 43 3.64 10.08 4.00
C ARG A 43 3.07 9.46 2.74
N ILE A 44 1.76 9.53 2.55
CA ILE A 44 1.06 9.12 1.34
C ILE A 44 0.15 10.26 0.97
N GLU A 45 0.22 10.70 -0.28
CA GLU A 45 -0.70 11.65 -0.88
C GLU A 45 -1.33 10.97 -2.08
N SER A 46 -2.64 11.05 -2.20
CA SER A 46 -3.36 10.54 -3.36
C SER A 46 -4.46 11.50 -3.75
N ALA A 47 -4.57 11.72 -5.05
CA ALA A 47 -5.63 12.50 -5.65
C ALA A 47 -6.27 11.72 -6.79
N GLY A 48 -7.57 11.89 -6.97
CA GLY A 48 -8.28 11.21 -8.04
C GLY A 48 -9.69 11.71 -8.29
N THR A 49 -10.41 10.94 -9.09
CA THR A 49 -11.74 11.32 -9.58
C THR A 49 -12.71 10.15 -9.57
N PHE A 50 -14.01 10.46 -9.44
CA PHE A 50 -15.08 9.51 -9.65
C PHE A 50 -15.33 9.36 -11.15
N ARG A 51 -15.11 8.17 -11.69
CA ARG A 51 -15.28 7.85 -13.10
C ARG A 51 -15.85 6.44 -13.24
N HIS A 52 -16.78 6.27 -14.17
CA HIS A 52 -17.41 4.98 -14.48
C HIS A 52 -17.94 4.24 -13.23
N GLY A 53 -18.54 4.98 -12.30
CA GLY A 53 -19.12 4.43 -11.08
C GLY A 53 -18.12 4.10 -9.96
N ARG A 54 -16.86 4.53 -10.06
CA ARG A 54 -15.81 4.24 -9.09
C ARG A 54 -14.84 5.40 -8.87
N TRP A 55 -14.24 5.45 -7.70
CA TRP A 55 -13.07 6.27 -7.46
C TRP A 55 -11.87 5.69 -8.20
N SER A 56 -11.19 6.53 -8.98
CA SER A 56 -10.02 6.18 -9.77
C SER A 56 -8.88 7.14 -9.43
N PRO A 57 -7.66 6.65 -9.13
CA PRO A 57 -6.53 7.52 -8.82
C PRO A 57 -6.07 8.26 -10.07
N LEU A 58 -5.61 9.50 -9.91
CA LEU A 58 -4.93 10.29 -10.94
C LEU A 58 -3.44 10.43 -10.61
N GLY A 59 -3.10 10.50 -9.33
CA GLY A 59 -1.71 10.42 -8.91
C GLY A 59 -1.55 10.07 -7.43
N THR A 60 -0.43 9.41 -7.14
CA THR A 60 -0.06 8.99 -5.79
C THR A 60 1.40 9.33 -5.54
N ARG A 61 1.69 9.99 -4.43
CA ARG A 61 3.05 10.17 -3.92
C ARG A 61 3.19 9.45 -2.61
N SER A 62 4.24 8.65 -2.47
CA SER A 62 4.54 7.99 -1.21
C SER A 62 5.99 8.23 -0.79
N PHE A 63 6.16 8.40 0.52
CA PHE A 63 7.43 8.44 1.20
C PHE A 63 7.34 7.52 2.42
N PHE A 64 8.38 6.73 2.61
CA PHE A 64 8.54 5.87 3.76
C PHE A 64 10.00 5.87 4.19
N SER A 65 10.25 5.98 5.49
CA SER A 65 11.58 5.87 6.07
C SER A 65 11.57 4.91 7.25
N VAL A 66 12.54 3.99 7.31
CA VAL A 66 12.75 3.11 8.47
C VAL A 66 14.21 3.16 8.88
N LYS A 67 14.46 3.61 10.10
CA LYS A 67 15.78 3.86 10.68
C LYS A 67 16.69 4.60 9.69
N GLY A 68 16.15 5.61 9.00
CA GLY A 68 16.87 6.45 8.03
C GLY A 68 17.04 5.86 6.64
N ARG A 69 16.42 4.71 6.33
CA ARG A 69 16.40 4.13 4.97
C ARG A 69 15.14 4.57 4.27
N GLU A 70 15.31 5.29 3.17
CA GLU A 70 14.19 5.93 2.49
C GLU A 70 13.68 5.11 1.32
N SER A 71 12.38 5.22 1.08
CA SER A 71 11.68 4.70 -0.08
C SER A 71 10.66 5.74 -0.52
N ARG A 72 10.67 6.08 -1.81
CA ARG A 72 9.81 7.08 -2.43
C ARG A 72 9.19 6.52 -3.71
N SER A 73 7.94 6.87 -3.96
CA SER A 73 7.30 6.60 -5.25
C SER A 73 6.42 7.77 -5.69
N ASP A 74 6.44 8.05 -6.98
CA ASP A 74 5.52 8.95 -7.66
C ASP A 74 4.83 8.16 -8.77
N ILE A 75 3.51 8.14 -8.75
CA ILE A 75 2.68 7.37 -9.66
C ILE A 75 1.68 8.31 -10.32
N THR A 76 1.59 8.28 -11.65
CA THR A 76 0.60 9.04 -12.41
C THR A 76 -0.26 8.07 -13.20
N TYR A 77 -1.58 8.24 -13.14
CA TYR A 77 -2.54 7.39 -13.84
C TYR A 77 -3.23 8.21 -14.95
N ASP A 78 -2.94 7.86 -16.20
CA ASP A 78 -3.66 8.40 -17.35
C ASP A 78 -4.70 7.38 -17.82
N HIS A 79 -5.92 7.52 -17.32
CA HIS A 79 -7.04 6.65 -17.70
C HIS A 79 -7.52 6.86 -19.14
N ALA A 80 -7.22 8.01 -19.75
CA ALA A 80 -7.61 8.29 -21.14
C ALA A 80 -6.66 7.58 -22.12
N ARG A 81 -5.36 7.62 -21.84
CA ARG A 81 -4.32 6.89 -22.59
C ARG A 81 -4.14 5.45 -22.11
N ARG A 82 -4.78 5.08 -21.00
CA ARG A 82 -4.68 3.79 -20.33
C ARG A 82 -3.22 3.46 -20.02
N SER A 83 -2.56 4.34 -19.29
CA SER A 83 -1.18 4.17 -18.86
C SER A 83 -0.95 4.56 -17.40
N VAL A 84 0.06 3.93 -16.79
CA VAL A 84 0.57 4.29 -15.46
C VAL A 84 2.05 4.63 -15.58
N GLU A 85 2.42 5.85 -15.24
CA GLU A 85 3.80 6.25 -15.07
C GLU A 85 4.21 5.93 -13.63
N TYR A 86 5.34 5.26 -13.44
CA TYR A 86 5.81 4.78 -12.15
C TYR A 86 7.29 5.13 -11.95
N HIS A 87 7.53 6.09 -11.06
CA HIS A 87 8.85 6.46 -10.60
C HIS A 87 9.03 5.98 -9.17
N PHE A 88 10.10 5.23 -8.91
CA PHE A 88 10.40 4.70 -7.59
C PHE A 88 11.88 4.83 -7.30
N LYS A 89 12.20 5.17 -6.06
CA LYS A 89 13.57 5.12 -5.52
C LYS A 89 13.52 4.65 -4.09
N GLY A 90 14.20 3.55 -3.79
CA GLY A 90 14.30 3.03 -2.42
C GLY A 90 15.68 2.47 -2.11
N GLU A 91 16.04 2.52 -0.82
CA GLU A 91 17.25 1.92 -0.28
C GLU A 91 16.98 0.51 0.26
N THR A 92 17.90 -0.42 0.01
CA THR A 92 17.95 -1.67 0.76
C THR A 92 18.39 -1.42 2.20
N PHE A 93 18.08 -2.33 3.11
CA PHE A 93 18.18 -2.00 4.53
C PHE A 93 19.58 -2.05 5.10
N PHE A 94 20.29 -3.15 4.87
CA PHE A 94 21.57 -3.42 5.50
C PHE A 94 22.69 -2.73 4.76
N PHE A 95 22.67 -2.77 3.43
CA PHE A 95 23.74 -2.23 2.58
C PHE A 95 23.39 -0.93 1.86
N ARG A 96 22.17 -0.38 2.06
CA ARG A 96 21.74 0.89 1.47
C ARG A 96 21.92 0.98 -0.05
N ARG A 97 21.76 -0.15 -0.73
CA ARG A 97 21.83 -0.20 -2.19
C ARG A 97 20.57 0.41 -2.76
N LEU A 98 20.69 1.05 -3.92
CA LEU A 98 19.55 1.73 -4.55
C LEU A 98 18.76 0.79 -5.45
N ARG A 99 17.44 0.85 -5.33
CA ARG A 99 16.45 0.27 -6.22
C ARG A 99 15.72 1.42 -6.88
N VAL A 100 15.89 1.58 -8.20
CA VAL A 100 15.31 2.69 -8.96
C VAL A 100 14.49 2.14 -10.10
N VAL A 101 13.26 2.64 -10.25
CA VAL A 101 12.38 2.37 -11.39
C VAL A 101 11.97 3.70 -12.00
N ASP A 102 12.01 3.75 -13.32
CA ASP A 102 11.40 4.79 -14.13
C ASP A 102 10.79 4.06 -15.32
N ASP A 103 9.47 3.91 -15.32
CA ASP A 103 8.78 3.05 -16.28
C ASP A 103 7.34 3.51 -16.53
N VAL A 104 6.81 3.15 -17.69
CA VAL A 104 5.43 3.42 -18.09
C VAL A 104 4.75 2.12 -18.50
N LEU A 105 3.64 1.79 -17.84
CA LEU A 105 2.90 0.56 -18.08
C LEU A 105 1.58 0.84 -18.79
N PRO A 106 1.18 0.02 -19.78
CA PRO A 106 -0.18 0.04 -20.28
C PRO A 106 -1.14 -0.54 -19.24
N ILE A 107 -2.37 -0.01 -19.20
CA ILE A 107 -3.51 -0.56 -18.45
C ILE A 107 -4.36 -1.39 -19.43
N PRO A 108 -4.38 -2.73 -19.29
CA PRO A 108 -5.24 -3.60 -20.09
C PRO A 108 -6.73 -3.26 -19.97
N GLU A 109 -7.52 -3.71 -20.94
CA GLU A 109 -8.91 -3.25 -21.05
C GLU A 109 -9.76 -3.92 -19.98
N GLY A 110 -10.65 -3.16 -19.35
CA GLY A 110 -11.44 -3.66 -18.22
C GLY A 110 -10.62 -3.93 -16.96
N LEU A 111 -9.29 -3.71 -16.96
CA LEU A 111 -8.48 -3.92 -15.78
C LEU A 111 -8.67 -2.76 -14.81
N LEU A 112 -9.16 -3.10 -13.61
CA LEU A 112 -9.25 -2.16 -12.50
C LEU A 112 -7.85 -1.96 -11.93
N VAL A 113 -7.44 -0.70 -11.83
CA VAL A 113 -6.18 -0.31 -11.18
C VAL A 113 -6.49 0.75 -10.13
N ASP A 114 -6.08 0.47 -8.91
CA ASP A 114 -6.28 1.33 -7.75
C ASP A 114 -4.93 1.62 -7.07
N ASP A 115 -4.88 2.67 -6.27
CA ASP A 115 -3.90 2.79 -5.20
C ASP A 115 -4.56 2.41 -3.85
N SER A 116 -3.83 2.53 -2.74
CA SER A 116 -4.39 2.21 -1.42
C SER A 116 -5.58 3.10 -1.04
N ILE A 117 -5.62 4.36 -1.50
CA ILE A 117 -6.66 5.32 -1.16
C ILE A 117 -7.91 5.09 -2.00
N SER A 118 -7.80 4.97 -3.33
CA SER A 118 -8.94 4.68 -4.19
C SER A 118 -9.55 3.31 -3.88
N ALA A 119 -8.75 2.30 -3.54
CA ALA A 119 -9.24 1.01 -3.07
C ALA A 119 -10.04 1.14 -1.75
N MET A 120 -9.53 1.92 -0.79
CA MET A 120 -10.23 2.22 0.46
C MET A 120 -11.55 2.95 0.22
N LEU A 121 -11.55 3.99 -0.63
CA LEU A 121 -12.75 4.76 -0.97
C LEU A 121 -13.79 3.87 -1.67
N ASN A 122 -13.37 3.06 -2.64
CA ASN A 122 -14.25 2.14 -3.36
C ASN A 122 -14.85 1.07 -2.43
N TYR A 123 -14.09 0.58 -1.45
CA TYR A 123 -14.62 -0.34 -0.44
C TYR A 123 -15.60 0.35 0.52
N GLY A 124 -15.24 1.54 1.00
CA GLY A 124 -16.05 2.32 1.94
C GLY A 124 -17.39 2.76 1.34
N ASP A 125 -17.37 3.32 0.13
CA ASP A 125 -18.56 3.78 -0.59
C ASP A 125 -19.30 2.63 -1.30
N GLN A 126 -18.87 1.37 -1.12
CA GLN A 126 -19.50 0.16 -1.67
C GLN A 126 -19.55 0.12 -3.21
N LEU A 127 -18.54 0.69 -3.85
CA LEU A 127 -18.36 0.76 -5.30
C LEU A 127 -17.46 -0.39 -5.83
N TRP A 128 -16.77 -1.08 -4.93
CA TRP A 128 -15.99 -2.26 -5.26
C TRP A 128 -16.87 -3.50 -5.23
N ALA A 129 -17.26 -4.00 -6.41
CA ALA A 129 -18.02 -5.24 -6.49
C ALA A 129 -17.18 -6.45 -6.05
N PRO A 130 -17.70 -7.32 -5.17
CA PRO A 130 -17.03 -8.57 -4.83
C PRO A 130 -17.10 -9.58 -5.98
N GLN A 131 -16.10 -10.44 -6.05
CA GLN A 131 -16.07 -11.63 -6.89
C GLN A 131 -17.04 -12.69 -6.34
N ALA A 132 -17.26 -13.76 -7.10
CA ALA A 132 -18.13 -14.87 -6.70
C ALA A 132 -17.69 -15.55 -5.37
N ASP A 133 -16.41 -15.52 -5.05
CA ASP A 133 -15.85 -16.04 -3.79
C ASP A 133 -15.91 -15.02 -2.63
N GLY A 134 -16.56 -13.87 -2.83
CA GLY A 134 -16.68 -12.77 -1.88
C GLY A 134 -15.43 -11.89 -1.75
N SER A 135 -14.38 -12.15 -2.53
CA SER A 135 -13.17 -11.34 -2.49
C SER A 135 -13.30 -10.06 -3.33
N PHE A 136 -12.58 -9.02 -2.94
CA PHE A 136 -12.46 -7.80 -3.72
C PHE A 136 -11.11 -7.82 -4.45
N VAL A 137 -11.15 -7.62 -5.77
CA VAL A 137 -9.95 -7.68 -6.63
C VAL A 137 -9.80 -6.38 -7.42
N THR A 138 -8.58 -5.86 -7.40
CA THR A 138 -8.10 -4.75 -8.23
C THR A 138 -6.63 -5.01 -8.57
N HIS A 139 -5.96 -4.11 -9.27
CA HIS A 139 -4.53 -4.18 -9.54
C HIS A 139 -3.82 -2.97 -8.97
N VAL A 140 -2.57 -3.19 -8.58
CA VAL A 140 -1.69 -2.13 -8.10
C VAL A 140 -0.42 -2.16 -8.91
N VAL A 141 0.16 -0.99 -9.14
CA VAL A 141 1.48 -0.89 -9.74
C VAL A 141 2.55 -1.09 -8.67
N ARG A 142 3.61 -1.82 -9.02
CA ARG A 142 4.80 -1.95 -8.19
C ARG A 142 6.04 -2.13 -9.05
N ARG A 143 7.22 -2.02 -8.42
CA ARG A 143 8.46 -2.55 -8.99
C ARG A 143 8.37 -4.06 -9.17
N LYS A 144 8.77 -4.55 -10.33
CA LYS A 144 8.86 -5.97 -10.65
C LYS A 144 9.92 -6.66 -9.80
N VAL A 145 9.48 -7.66 -9.04
CA VAL A 145 10.35 -8.45 -8.15
C VAL A 145 10.63 -9.80 -8.79
N VAL A 146 11.89 -10.17 -8.92
CA VAL A 146 12.27 -11.51 -9.39
C VAL A 146 12.10 -12.54 -8.28
N ARG A 147 11.82 -13.80 -8.64
CA ARG A 147 11.76 -14.89 -7.66
C ARG A 147 13.10 -14.97 -6.93
N ASN A 148 13.05 -14.97 -5.59
CA ASN A 148 14.20 -15.03 -4.68
C ASN A 148 15.04 -13.74 -4.55
N GLU A 149 14.51 -12.56 -4.92
CA GLU A 149 15.18 -11.29 -4.57
C GLU A 149 15.19 -11.11 -3.04
N GLY A 150 16.39 -11.12 -2.44
CA GLY A 150 16.60 -10.91 -1.02
C GLY A 150 16.48 -9.43 -0.60
N PRO A 151 16.58 -9.15 0.72
CA PRO A 151 16.44 -7.79 1.25
C PRO A 151 17.44 -6.76 0.70
N ASP A 152 18.65 -7.19 0.29
CA ASP A 152 19.69 -6.34 -0.28
C ASP A 152 20.08 -6.66 -1.73
N ASP A 153 19.35 -7.55 -2.38
CA ASP A 153 19.58 -7.82 -3.79
C ASP A 153 19.10 -6.65 -4.65
N VAL A 154 19.93 -6.33 -5.64
CA VAL A 154 19.63 -5.30 -6.63
C VAL A 154 19.73 -5.86 -8.04
N GLN A 155 18.81 -5.45 -8.90
CA GLN A 155 18.83 -5.75 -10.32
C GLN A 155 19.54 -4.62 -11.07
N GLN A 156 20.16 -4.93 -12.20
CA GLN A 156 20.78 -3.90 -13.06
C GLN A 156 19.73 -2.92 -13.60
N HIS A 157 18.56 -3.44 -13.96
CA HIS A 157 17.45 -2.67 -14.49
C HIS A 157 16.15 -3.15 -13.85
N TYR A 158 15.41 -2.24 -13.26
CA TYR A 158 14.06 -2.54 -12.79
C TYR A 158 13.02 -2.10 -13.81
N ARG A 159 11.91 -2.83 -13.79
CA ARG A 159 10.68 -2.51 -14.52
C ARG A 159 9.54 -2.40 -13.52
N ALA A 160 8.48 -1.71 -13.90
CA ALA A 160 7.23 -1.76 -13.19
C ALA A 160 6.41 -2.99 -13.63
N GLU A 161 5.42 -3.37 -12.84
CA GLU A 161 4.39 -4.34 -13.22
C GLU A 161 3.06 -4.00 -12.53
N LEU A 162 1.95 -4.39 -13.16
CA LEU A 162 0.64 -4.43 -12.53
C LEU A 162 0.42 -5.81 -11.92
N VAL A 163 0.13 -5.86 -10.63
CA VAL A 163 -0.14 -7.13 -9.91
C VAL A 163 -1.51 -7.10 -9.27
N PRO A 164 -2.20 -8.25 -9.20
CA PRO A 164 -3.50 -8.31 -8.54
C PRO A 164 -3.34 -8.04 -7.04
N PHE A 165 -4.17 -7.15 -6.54
CA PHE A 165 -4.43 -6.94 -5.12
C PHE A 165 -5.77 -7.56 -4.77
N LYS A 166 -5.73 -8.58 -3.90
CA LYS A 166 -6.90 -9.31 -3.42
C LYS A 166 -7.12 -8.98 -1.95
N LEU A 167 -8.31 -8.52 -1.64
CA LEU A 167 -8.77 -8.25 -0.28
C LEU A 167 -9.88 -9.24 0.06
N LYS A 168 -9.69 -10.05 1.09
CA LYS A 168 -10.74 -10.96 1.59
C LYS A 168 -11.27 -10.43 2.91
N VAL A 169 -12.51 -9.95 2.90
CA VAL A 169 -13.17 -9.42 4.10
C VAL A 169 -13.84 -10.57 4.84
N GLY A 170 -13.63 -10.60 6.15
CA GLY A 170 -14.30 -11.46 7.10
C GLY A 170 -14.73 -10.67 8.33
N VAL A 171 -15.14 -11.39 9.36
CA VAL A 171 -15.50 -10.83 10.66
C VAL A 171 -14.58 -11.42 11.69
N ASP A 172 -13.94 -10.56 12.48
CA ASP A 172 -13.11 -10.98 13.60
C ASP A 172 -13.96 -11.68 14.66
N ALA A 173 -13.52 -12.85 15.12
CA ALA A 173 -14.33 -13.68 16.00
C ALA A 173 -14.51 -13.05 17.40
N GLU A 174 -13.49 -12.34 17.89
CA GLU A 174 -13.46 -11.77 19.24
C GLU A 174 -14.13 -10.40 19.27
N THR A 175 -13.70 -9.48 18.39
CA THR A 175 -14.17 -8.09 18.37
C THR A 175 -15.43 -7.89 17.54
N ARG A 176 -15.82 -8.88 16.73
CA ARG A 176 -16.94 -8.80 15.76
C ARG A 176 -16.81 -7.70 14.72
N LYS A 177 -15.64 -7.04 14.62
CA LYS A 177 -15.36 -6.02 13.63
C LYS A 177 -15.06 -6.64 12.25
N PRO A 178 -15.36 -5.93 11.15
CA PRO A 178 -14.89 -6.35 9.84
C PRO A 178 -13.36 -6.32 9.80
N ILE A 179 -12.76 -7.39 9.31
CA ILE A 179 -11.32 -7.48 9.07
C ILE A 179 -11.07 -7.92 7.64
N ALA A 180 -9.94 -7.54 7.07
CA ALA A 180 -9.49 -8.14 5.83
C ALA A 180 -8.02 -8.48 5.86
N GLN A 181 -7.70 -9.56 5.15
CA GLN A 181 -6.34 -10.01 4.94
C GLN A 181 -5.92 -9.73 3.50
N PHE A 182 -4.66 -9.34 3.32
CA PHE A 182 -4.06 -9.10 2.01
C PHE A 182 -2.58 -9.46 1.97
N ASP A 183 -2.11 -9.78 0.76
CA ASP A 183 -0.70 -10.08 0.49
C ASP A 183 0.13 -8.80 0.44
N LEU A 184 0.88 -8.53 1.51
CA LEU A 184 1.74 -7.35 1.63
C LEU A 184 2.99 -7.42 0.74
N THR A 185 3.37 -8.61 0.24
CA THR A 185 4.54 -8.76 -0.64
C THR A 185 4.37 -8.01 -1.96
N ARG A 186 3.14 -7.60 -2.29
CA ARG A 186 2.81 -6.72 -3.42
C ARG A 186 3.27 -5.28 -3.21
N PHE A 187 3.42 -4.83 -1.97
CA PHE A 187 3.75 -3.44 -1.63
C PHE A 187 5.12 -3.29 -0.97
N SER A 188 5.66 -4.35 -0.36
CA SER A 188 6.91 -4.28 0.38
C SER A 188 7.75 -5.54 0.23
N SER A 189 9.06 -5.37 -0.04
CA SER A 189 10.04 -6.46 -0.02
C SER A 189 10.33 -6.98 1.40
N TRP A 190 9.80 -6.31 2.42
CA TRP A 190 9.91 -6.72 3.81
C TRP A 190 8.74 -7.54 4.30
N ALA A 191 7.68 -7.64 3.51
CA ALA A 191 6.53 -8.45 3.89
C ALA A 191 6.96 -9.91 4.10
N LYS A 192 6.41 -10.55 5.13
CA LYS A 192 6.52 -12.00 5.29
C LYS A 192 5.56 -12.69 4.32
N PRO A 193 6.04 -13.53 3.38
CA PRO A 193 5.17 -14.20 2.41
C PRO A 193 4.10 -15.08 3.08
N GLU A 194 4.45 -15.74 4.18
CA GLU A 194 3.58 -16.67 4.90
C GLU A 194 2.63 -15.99 5.90
N GLN A 195 2.72 -14.66 6.09
CA GLN A 195 1.90 -13.93 7.05
C GLN A 195 1.22 -12.75 6.35
N PRO A 196 -0.08 -12.86 6.02
CA PRO A 196 -0.78 -11.76 5.37
C PRO A 196 -0.85 -10.55 6.30
N ALA A 197 -0.85 -9.37 5.69
CA ALA A 197 -1.23 -8.16 6.41
C ALA A 197 -2.72 -8.20 6.73
N GLN A 198 -3.09 -7.54 7.82
CA GLN A 198 -4.46 -7.42 8.27
C GLN A 198 -4.85 -5.95 8.41
N VAL A 199 -6.04 -5.62 7.96
CA VAL A 199 -6.72 -4.36 8.24
C VAL A 199 -7.99 -4.66 9.05
N THR A 200 -8.23 -3.86 10.07
CA THR A 200 -9.49 -3.82 10.83
C THR A 200 -10.24 -2.56 10.43
N PHE A 201 -11.51 -2.71 10.08
CA PHE A 201 -12.36 -1.61 9.67
C PHE A 201 -13.31 -1.16 10.79
N GLY A 202 -13.64 0.12 10.77
CA GLY A 202 -14.70 0.71 11.55
C GLY A 202 -16.10 0.43 10.98
N PRO A 203 -17.15 0.91 11.66
CA PRO A 203 -18.54 0.71 11.24
C PRO A 203 -18.86 1.37 9.89
N ASP A 204 -18.11 2.38 9.50
CA ASP A 204 -18.18 3.11 8.22
C ASP A 204 -17.33 2.45 7.12
N ARG A 205 -16.80 1.25 7.36
CA ARG A 205 -15.88 0.51 6.47
C ARG A 205 -14.55 1.22 6.21
N ARG A 206 -14.19 2.22 7.01
CA ARG A 206 -12.86 2.86 6.95
C ARG A 206 -11.84 2.07 7.77
N PRO A 207 -10.57 1.98 7.33
CA PRO A 207 -9.52 1.35 8.11
C PRO A 207 -9.29 2.10 9.43
N GLU A 208 -9.35 1.39 10.56
CA GLU A 208 -8.99 1.93 11.88
C GLU A 208 -7.60 1.48 12.31
N HIS A 209 -7.25 0.24 11.96
CA HIS A 209 -6.00 -0.38 12.37
C HIS A 209 -5.44 -1.28 11.27
N LEU A 210 -4.13 -1.19 11.03
CA LEU A 210 -3.40 -2.08 10.15
C LEU A 210 -2.29 -2.77 10.94
N ASN A 211 -2.21 -4.08 10.80
CA ASN A 211 -1.12 -4.90 11.29
C ASN A 211 -0.39 -5.49 10.09
N LEU A 212 0.88 -5.12 9.91
CA LEU A 212 1.69 -5.46 8.75
C LEU A 212 2.90 -6.29 9.21
N PRO A 213 2.82 -7.64 9.17
CA PRO A 213 3.93 -8.50 9.53
C PRO A 213 5.09 -8.38 8.53
N MET A 214 6.30 -8.22 9.06
CA MET A 214 7.52 -8.01 8.28
C MET A 214 8.56 -9.08 8.63
N ILE A 215 9.55 -9.29 7.75
CA ILE A 215 10.67 -10.22 7.95
C ILE A 215 11.49 -9.84 9.21
N LEU A 216 12.35 -10.76 9.65
CA LEU A 216 13.22 -10.57 10.82
C LEU A 216 12.46 -10.29 12.13
N GLY A 217 11.26 -10.86 12.27
CA GLY A 217 10.47 -10.71 13.50
C GLY A 217 9.93 -9.29 13.75
N THR A 218 9.87 -8.44 12.71
CA THR A 218 9.34 -7.07 12.82
C THR A 218 7.88 -6.99 12.39
N SER A 219 7.19 -5.93 12.83
CA SER A 219 5.83 -5.59 12.36
C SER A 219 5.62 -4.09 12.39
N VAL A 220 4.86 -3.57 11.42
CA VAL A 220 4.39 -2.19 11.43
C VAL A 220 2.93 -2.18 11.86
N GLN A 221 2.62 -1.40 12.89
CA GLN A 221 1.25 -1.19 13.36
C GLN A 221 0.86 0.26 13.10
N ILE A 222 -0.20 0.44 12.33
CA ILE A 222 -0.74 1.76 11.97
C ILE A 222 -2.11 1.87 12.62
N ARG A 223 -2.31 2.93 13.41
CA ARG A 223 -3.63 3.31 13.93
C ARG A 223 -4.04 4.60 13.26
N LEU A 224 -5.16 4.56 12.56
CA LEU A 224 -5.74 5.74 11.94
C LEU A 224 -6.81 6.28 12.89
N LYS A 225 -6.69 7.55 13.27
CA LYS A 225 -7.72 8.27 13.99
C LYS A 225 -8.52 9.06 12.96
N THR A 226 -9.77 8.68 12.75
CA THR A 226 -10.73 9.54 12.04
C THR A 226 -11.10 10.70 12.97
N PRO A 227 -11.17 11.95 12.48
CA PRO A 227 -11.63 13.10 13.28
C PRO A 227 -13.00 12.88 13.93
#